data_AF-A0AAJ1E1T6-F1
#
_entry.id   AF-A0AAJ1E1T6-F1
#
_cell.length_a   1.000
_cell.length_b   1.000
_cell.length_c   1.000
_cell.angle_alpha   90.00
_cell.angle_beta   90.00
_cell.angle_gamma   90.00
#
_symmetry.space_group_name_H-M   'P 1'
#
loop_
_entity.id
_entity.type
_entity.pdbx_description
1 polymer ?
#
loop_
_entity_poly.entity_id
_entity_poly.type
_entity_poly.pdbx_seq_one_letter_code
_entity_poly.pdbx_strand_id
1 'polypeptide(L)'
;MYYVNPAALVFGNEKNECWVEYSSGSSGIRISKQLGKIIAENSGRAINEGQLKEVVALDQALTAQDADALFNFVFTQEPGESKSGYHLATQNHPFLDMSPGLSALEADARIMAAYVREHDYPAVELSVESLKDVAVVDAINLGIDELRNSVFYQFSLILSGTFGARLHQPGYYDGEHDYHQVELLRKSIPSGGARHPTECFVEIHRSPTLETGIYYFSPTKSVLQLLGGALPVSSDAERIATSEADWVVRLVLCSAVRRSMFRYRDPRSFRALLVDTGHADAQVAALASYCNWHYTSRFVVDFEYAKNFTDESSDDGLPAFSIGLLEGWN
;
A
#
# COMPACT_ATOMS: atom_id res chain seq x y z
N MET A 1 -27.76 -6.22 -28.94
CA MET A 1 -26.36 -6.67 -28.69
C MET A 1 -26.12 -6.57 -27.19
N TYR A 2 -25.38 -7.51 -26.61
CA TYR A 2 -24.99 -7.47 -25.21
C TYR A 2 -23.47 -7.39 -25.10
N TYR A 3 -22.95 -6.83 -24.02
CA TYR A 3 -21.53 -6.80 -23.69
C TYR A 3 -21.30 -7.68 -22.47
N VAL A 4 -20.20 -8.44 -22.45
CA VAL A 4 -19.80 -9.11 -21.21
C VAL A 4 -19.19 -8.08 -20.29
N ASN A 5 -19.78 -7.90 -19.11
CA ASN A 5 -19.26 -7.03 -18.06
C ASN A 5 -17.82 -7.44 -17.73
N PRO A 6 -16.83 -6.53 -17.86
CA PRO A 6 -15.43 -6.86 -17.57
C PRO A 6 -15.17 -7.26 -16.11
N ALA A 7 -16.11 -6.97 -15.20
CA ALA A 7 -16.04 -7.39 -13.80
C ALA A 7 -16.53 -8.84 -13.55
N ALA A 8 -17.05 -9.52 -14.57
CA ALA A 8 -17.47 -10.92 -14.45
C ALA A 8 -16.26 -11.85 -14.49
N LEU A 9 -16.13 -12.72 -13.48
CA LEU A 9 -15.05 -13.69 -13.34
C LEU A 9 -15.60 -15.10 -13.47
N VAL A 10 -15.03 -15.86 -14.39
CA VAL A 10 -15.34 -17.29 -14.57
C VAL A 10 -14.28 -18.12 -13.87
N PHE A 11 -14.71 -19.01 -12.98
CA PHE A 11 -13.87 -19.99 -12.32
C PHE A 11 -14.44 -21.38 -12.56
N GLY A 12 -13.58 -22.39 -12.55
CA GLY A 12 -14.01 -23.77 -12.75
C GLY A 12 -13.09 -24.75 -12.06
N ASN A 13 -13.60 -25.96 -11.83
CA ASN A 13 -12.83 -27.06 -11.28
C ASN A 13 -12.49 -28.10 -12.38
N GLU A 14 -11.60 -29.05 -12.04
CA GLU A 14 -11.24 -30.16 -12.94
C GLU A 14 -12.42 -31.09 -13.28
N LYS A 15 -13.53 -30.99 -12.54
CA LYS A 15 -14.74 -31.82 -12.69
C LYS A 15 -15.79 -31.24 -13.66
N ASN A 16 -15.40 -30.30 -14.53
CA ASN A 16 -16.25 -29.61 -15.51
C ASN A 16 -17.36 -28.72 -14.93
N GLU A 17 -17.29 -28.37 -13.65
CA GLU A 17 -18.19 -27.37 -13.08
C GLU A 17 -17.56 -25.97 -13.25
N CYS A 18 -18.35 -25.04 -13.76
CA CYS A 18 -17.97 -23.64 -13.88
C CYS A 18 -18.94 -22.77 -13.09
N TRP A 19 -18.44 -21.64 -12.62
CA TRP A 19 -19.22 -20.61 -11.98
C TRP A 19 -18.81 -19.26 -12.53
N VAL A 20 -19.75 -18.33 -12.51
CA VAL A 20 -19.48 -16.92 -12.76
C VAL A 20 -19.83 -16.11 -11.53
N GLU A 21 -18.87 -15.32 -11.06
CA GLU A 21 -19.07 -14.32 -10.03
C GLU A 21 -19.01 -12.95 -10.68
N TYR A 22 -19.80 -12.03 -10.15
CA TYR A 22 -19.73 -10.60 -10.43
C TYR A 22 -19.77 -9.88 -9.08
N SER A 23 -19.22 -8.67 -9.02
CA SER A 23 -18.86 -7.95 -7.78
C SER A 23 -20.05 -7.47 -6.91
N SER A 24 -21.15 -8.21 -6.80
CA SER A 24 -22.39 -7.80 -6.11
C SER A 24 -22.58 -8.40 -4.72
N GLY A 25 -21.58 -9.05 -4.13
CA GLY A 25 -21.74 -9.70 -2.81
C GLY A 25 -22.75 -10.84 -2.82
N SER A 26 -23.05 -11.42 -3.99
CA SER A 26 -23.92 -12.60 -4.16
C SER A 26 -23.08 -13.84 -4.42
N SER A 27 -23.60 -15.02 -4.09
CA SER A 27 -22.95 -16.29 -4.41
C SER A 27 -22.78 -16.45 -5.93
N GLY A 28 -21.66 -17.05 -6.34
CA GLY A 28 -21.40 -17.31 -7.77
C GLY A 28 -22.46 -18.20 -8.41
N ILE A 29 -22.83 -17.89 -9.65
CA ILE A 29 -23.84 -18.60 -10.42
C ILE A 29 -23.18 -19.79 -11.12
N ARG A 30 -23.73 -21.00 -10.94
CA ARG A 30 -23.21 -22.19 -11.63
C ARG A 30 -23.60 -22.17 -13.11
N ILE A 31 -22.63 -22.37 -13.99
CA ILE A 31 -22.77 -22.35 -15.45
C ILE A 31 -22.08 -23.56 -16.08
N SER A 32 -22.44 -23.88 -17.32
CA SER A 32 -21.69 -24.84 -18.13
C SER A 32 -20.31 -24.29 -18.51
N LYS A 33 -19.39 -25.20 -18.82
CA LYS A 33 -18.06 -24.87 -19.36
C LYS A 33 -18.12 -24.11 -20.69
N GLN A 34 -19.15 -24.39 -21.50
CA GLN A 34 -19.36 -23.71 -22.78
C GLN A 34 -19.72 -22.23 -22.54
N LEU A 35 -20.68 -21.96 -21.66
CA LEU A 35 -21.06 -20.60 -21.29
C LEU A 35 -19.91 -19.87 -20.59
N GLY A 36 -19.18 -20.56 -19.70
CA GLY A 36 -18.00 -20.01 -19.03
C GLY A 36 -16.89 -19.59 -20.01
N LYS A 37 -16.62 -20.40 -21.04
CA LYS A 37 -15.68 -20.05 -22.10
C LYS A 37 -16.12 -18.81 -22.87
N ILE A 38 -17.41 -18.73 -23.22
CA ILE A 38 -17.97 -17.57 -23.94
C ILE A 38 -17.82 -16.29 -23.11
N ILE A 39 -18.13 -16.33 -21.82
CA ILE A 39 -17.96 -15.18 -20.91
C ILE A 39 -16.49 -14.77 -20.84
N ALA A 40 -15.58 -15.72 -20.61
CA ALA A 40 -14.15 -15.43 -20.45
C ALA A 40 -13.50 -14.85 -21.72
N GLU A 41 -13.83 -15.38 -22.90
CA GLU A 41 -13.24 -14.96 -24.18
C GLU A 41 -13.79 -13.63 -24.72
N ASN A 42 -14.95 -13.20 -24.23
CA ASN A 42 -15.65 -12.00 -24.71
C ASN A 42 -15.77 -10.90 -23.65
N SER A 43 -14.98 -10.96 -22.58
CA SER A 43 -14.91 -9.89 -21.56
C SER A 43 -14.70 -8.51 -22.20
N GLY A 44 -15.61 -7.57 -21.93
CA GLY A 44 -15.64 -6.23 -22.50
C GLY A 44 -16.01 -6.14 -23.99
N ARG A 45 -16.35 -7.25 -24.64
CA ARG A 45 -16.69 -7.31 -26.08
C ARG A 45 -18.18 -7.51 -26.29
N ALA A 46 -18.66 -7.06 -27.45
CA ALA A 46 -20.05 -7.22 -27.86
C ALA A 46 -20.33 -8.66 -28.34
N ILE A 47 -21.45 -9.22 -27.93
CA ILE A 47 -22.01 -10.51 -28.33
C ILE A 47 -23.38 -10.28 -28.96
N ASN A 48 -23.69 -11.06 -30.01
CA ASN A 48 -25.01 -11.06 -30.62
C ASN A 48 -26.07 -11.55 -29.63
N GLU A 49 -27.17 -10.82 -29.54
CA GLU A 49 -28.25 -11.10 -28.58
C GLU A 49 -28.96 -12.44 -28.83
N GLY A 50 -29.23 -12.79 -30.09
CA GLY A 50 -29.89 -14.04 -30.42
C GLY A 50 -29.04 -15.24 -30.04
N GLN A 51 -27.75 -15.20 -30.39
CA GLN A 51 -26.77 -16.22 -30.03
C GLN A 51 -26.62 -16.35 -28.50
N LEU A 52 -26.56 -15.23 -27.78
CA LEU A 52 -26.39 -15.24 -26.33
C LEU A 52 -27.61 -15.84 -25.63
N LYS A 53 -28.82 -15.44 -26.01
CA LYS A 53 -30.07 -15.99 -25.45
C LYS A 53 -30.21 -17.48 -25.72
N GLU A 54 -29.82 -17.95 -26.90
CA GLU A 54 -29.81 -19.37 -27.24
C GLU A 54 -28.83 -20.16 -26.35
N VAL A 55 -27.59 -19.69 -26.20
CA VAL A 55 -26.59 -20.36 -25.36
C VAL A 55 -27.02 -20.40 -23.89
N VAL A 56 -27.57 -19.30 -23.35
CA VAL A 56 -28.06 -19.25 -21.97
C VAL A 56 -29.25 -20.19 -21.77
N ALA A 57 -30.17 -20.26 -22.73
CA ALA A 57 -31.33 -21.16 -22.65
C ALA A 57 -30.97 -22.65 -22.74
N LEU A 58 -29.86 -22.99 -23.42
CA LEU A 58 -29.36 -24.37 -23.53
C LEU A 58 -28.53 -24.82 -22.31
N ASP A 59 -28.18 -23.90 -21.41
CA ASP A 59 -27.36 -24.22 -20.23
C ASP A 59 -28.20 -24.89 -19.14
N GLN A 60 -28.07 -26.21 -19.02
CA GLN A 60 -28.79 -27.02 -18.03
C GLN A 60 -28.36 -26.76 -16.58
N ALA A 61 -27.28 -26.01 -16.34
CA ALA A 61 -26.83 -25.68 -15.00
C ALA A 61 -27.60 -24.48 -14.40
N LEU A 62 -28.29 -23.69 -15.22
CA LEU A 62 -28.97 -22.45 -14.83
C LEU A 62 -30.40 -22.67 -14.37
N THR A 63 -30.80 -21.99 -13.31
CA THR A 63 -32.22 -21.72 -13.01
C THR A 63 -32.70 -20.48 -13.76
N ALA A 64 -34.02 -20.25 -13.79
CA ALA A 64 -34.59 -19.03 -14.38
C ALA A 64 -34.06 -17.76 -13.69
N GLN A 65 -33.93 -17.80 -12.36
CA GLN A 65 -33.38 -16.71 -11.56
C GLN A 65 -31.91 -16.44 -11.89
N ASP A 66 -31.12 -17.48 -12.12
CA ASP A 66 -29.73 -17.36 -12.51
C ASP A 66 -29.59 -16.72 -13.89
N ALA A 67 -30.41 -17.14 -14.85
CA ALA A 67 -30.43 -16.56 -16.19
C ALA A 67 -30.76 -15.05 -16.15
N ASP A 68 -31.76 -14.65 -15.36
CA ASP A 68 -32.09 -13.24 -15.15
C ASP A 68 -30.93 -12.47 -14.51
N ALA A 69 -30.26 -13.05 -13.51
CA ALA A 69 -29.10 -12.44 -12.89
C ALA A 69 -27.93 -12.25 -13.88
N LEU A 70 -27.69 -13.23 -14.76
CA LEU A 70 -26.69 -13.08 -15.83
C LEU A 70 -27.01 -11.91 -16.75
N PHE A 71 -28.26 -11.76 -17.20
CA PHE A 71 -28.65 -10.63 -18.08
C PHE A 71 -28.71 -9.27 -17.37
N ASN A 72 -28.78 -9.25 -16.04
CA ASN A 72 -28.76 -8.01 -15.28
C ASN A 72 -27.34 -7.54 -14.94
N PHE A 73 -26.40 -8.47 -14.72
CA PHE A 73 -25.10 -8.13 -14.14
C PHE A 73 -23.88 -8.59 -14.94
N VAL A 74 -23.99 -9.67 -15.71
CA VAL A 74 -22.90 -10.24 -16.52
C VAL A 74 -23.01 -9.81 -17.98
N PHE A 75 -24.21 -9.75 -18.54
CA PHE A 75 -24.46 -9.35 -19.92
C PHE A 75 -25.21 -8.02 -19.93
N THR A 76 -24.50 -6.92 -20.16
CA THR A 76 -25.07 -5.56 -20.12
C THR A 76 -25.42 -5.07 -21.52
N GLN A 77 -26.43 -4.20 -21.66
CA GLN A 77 -26.79 -3.61 -22.95
C GLN A 77 -25.87 -2.43 -23.36
N GLU A 78 -25.14 -1.88 -22.40
CA GLU A 78 -24.12 -0.86 -22.62
C GLU A 78 -22.72 -1.45 -22.36
N PRO A 79 -21.69 -1.00 -23.10
CA PRO A 79 -20.31 -1.35 -22.77
C PRO A 79 -19.97 -0.82 -21.39
N GLY A 80 -19.71 -1.72 -20.44
CA GLY A 80 -19.18 -1.34 -19.14
C GLY A 80 -17.69 -1.04 -19.23
N GLU A 81 -17.24 0.02 -18.59
CA GLU A 81 -15.80 0.16 -18.29
C GLU A 81 -15.40 -0.90 -17.26
N SER A 82 -14.17 -1.41 -17.35
CA SER A 82 -13.65 -2.28 -16.30
C SER A 82 -13.56 -1.51 -15.00
N LYS A 83 -14.52 -1.76 -14.10
CA LYS A 83 -14.53 -1.18 -12.75
C LYS A 83 -13.39 -1.68 -11.87
N SER A 84 -12.60 -2.67 -12.34
CA SER A 84 -11.38 -3.10 -11.67
C SER A 84 -10.29 -3.50 -12.64
N GLY A 85 -9.71 -2.50 -13.32
CA GLY A 85 -8.49 -2.68 -14.12
C GLY A 85 -7.37 -3.34 -13.31
N TYR A 86 -7.29 -3.07 -12.00
CA TYR A 86 -6.34 -3.73 -11.10
C TYR A 86 -6.59 -5.24 -10.96
N HIS A 87 -7.83 -5.69 -10.69
CA HIS A 87 -8.09 -7.13 -10.56
C HIS A 87 -7.87 -7.88 -11.88
N LEU A 88 -8.23 -7.27 -13.02
CA LEU A 88 -7.91 -7.84 -14.34
C LEU A 88 -6.40 -7.93 -14.59
N ALA A 89 -5.68 -6.83 -14.37
CA ALA A 89 -4.23 -6.77 -14.58
C ALA A 89 -3.46 -7.73 -13.65
N THR A 90 -4.04 -8.10 -12.51
CA THR A 90 -3.41 -8.97 -11.51
C THR A 90 -3.95 -10.39 -11.50
N GLN A 91 -4.91 -10.76 -12.35
CA GLN A 91 -5.52 -12.10 -12.33
C GLN A 91 -4.53 -13.18 -12.74
N ASN A 92 -3.90 -13.02 -13.92
CA ASN A 92 -3.01 -14.01 -14.52
C ASN A 92 -1.59 -13.47 -14.77
N HIS A 93 -1.19 -12.41 -14.07
CA HIS A 93 0.16 -11.85 -14.25
C HIS A 93 1.22 -12.87 -13.81
N PRO A 94 2.19 -13.22 -14.67
CA PRO A 94 3.15 -14.29 -14.41
C PRO A 94 4.12 -13.92 -13.28
N PHE A 95 4.52 -14.90 -12.47
CA PHE A 95 5.61 -14.72 -11.50
C PHE A 95 6.89 -15.35 -12.03
N LEU A 96 8.04 -14.78 -11.65
CA LEU A 96 9.30 -15.49 -11.77
C LEU A 96 9.24 -16.71 -10.86
N ASP A 97 9.35 -17.89 -11.43
CA ASP A 97 9.42 -19.13 -10.67
C ASP A 97 10.75 -19.19 -9.92
N MET A 98 10.68 -19.11 -8.59
CA MET A 98 11.86 -19.16 -7.71
C MET A 98 12.24 -20.60 -7.32
N SER A 99 11.44 -21.61 -7.66
CA SER A 99 11.73 -23.02 -7.39
C SER A 99 13.08 -23.53 -7.93
N PRO A 100 13.63 -22.97 -9.04
CA PRO A 100 14.95 -23.36 -9.55
C PRO A 100 16.15 -22.84 -8.73
N GLY A 101 15.93 -22.05 -7.67
CA GLY A 101 17.01 -21.57 -6.79
C GLY A 101 17.95 -20.57 -7.46
N LEU A 102 19.25 -20.89 -7.54
CA LEU A 102 20.30 -19.95 -7.99
C LEU A 102 20.04 -19.38 -9.38
N SER A 103 19.57 -20.20 -10.33
CA SER A 103 19.29 -19.73 -11.69
C SER A 103 18.13 -18.72 -11.74
N ALA A 104 17.15 -18.85 -10.85
CA ALA A 104 16.08 -17.86 -10.71
C ALA A 104 16.61 -16.55 -10.10
N LEU A 105 17.56 -16.63 -9.14
CA LEU A 105 18.23 -15.45 -8.60
C LEU A 105 19.05 -14.70 -9.66
N GLU A 106 19.76 -15.42 -10.53
CA GLU A 106 20.49 -14.82 -11.66
C GLU A 106 19.54 -14.18 -12.69
N ALA A 107 18.37 -14.78 -12.92
CA ALA A 107 17.35 -14.21 -13.80
C ALA A 107 16.76 -12.91 -13.20
N ASP A 108 16.44 -12.93 -11.90
CA ASP A 108 15.99 -11.75 -11.15
C ASP A 108 17.05 -10.64 -11.17
N ALA A 109 18.33 -10.98 -10.94
CA ALA A 109 19.45 -10.04 -11.00
C ALA A 109 19.55 -9.37 -12.38
N ARG A 110 19.42 -10.14 -13.47
CA ARG A 110 19.44 -9.60 -14.84
C ARG A 110 18.26 -8.66 -15.11
N ILE A 111 17.07 -8.97 -14.60
CA ILE A 111 15.90 -8.08 -14.69
C ILE A 111 16.18 -6.77 -13.94
N MET A 112 16.70 -6.84 -12.71
CA MET A 112 17.05 -5.65 -11.93
C MET A 112 18.15 -4.82 -12.59
N ALA A 113 19.18 -5.45 -13.15
CA ALA A 113 20.25 -4.75 -13.85
C ALA A 113 19.73 -4.00 -15.08
N ALA A 114 18.74 -4.54 -15.79
CA ALA A 114 18.07 -3.82 -16.87
C ALA A 114 17.32 -2.58 -16.36
N TYR A 115 16.68 -2.68 -15.19
CA TYR A 115 15.94 -1.57 -14.60
C TYR A 115 16.84 -0.40 -14.18
N VAL A 116 18.01 -0.72 -13.59
CA VAL A 116 19.04 0.27 -13.21
C VAL A 116 19.60 1.02 -14.41
N ARG A 117 19.71 0.37 -15.58
CA ARG A 117 20.19 1.04 -16.80
C ARG A 117 19.22 2.06 -17.38
N GLU A 118 17.93 1.90 -17.12
CA GLU A 118 16.88 2.78 -17.66
C GLU A 118 16.57 3.96 -16.74
N HIS A 119 16.59 3.76 -15.43
CA HIS A 119 16.20 4.75 -14.45
C HIS A 119 17.10 4.67 -13.22
N ASP A 120 17.39 5.83 -12.63
CA ASP A 120 18.10 5.90 -11.35
C ASP A 120 17.29 5.23 -10.24
N TYR A 121 18.01 4.66 -9.28
CA TYR A 121 17.40 4.03 -8.12
C TYR A 121 16.74 5.11 -7.23
N PRO A 122 15.49 4.92 -6.76
CA PRO A 122 14.87 5.87 -5.85
C PRO A 122 15.63 5.91 -4.52
N ALA A 123 15.77 7.09 -3.92
CA ALA A 123 16.43 7.26 -2.63
C ALA A 123 15.74 6.40 -1.55
N VAL A 124 16.50 5.95 -0.54
CA VAL A 124 15.99 5.11 0.55
C VAL A 124 15.20 5.89 1.63
N GLU A 125 15.28 7.22 1.60
CA GLU A 125 14.50 8.15 2.40
C GLU A 125 14.19 9.41 1.57
N LEU A 126 13.18 10.19 1.96
CA LEU A 126 12.86 11.44 1.27
C LEU A 126 13.90 12.53 1.56
N SER A 127 14.16 13.36 0.54
CA SER A 127 14.80 14.65 0.71
C SER A 127 13.75 15.74 0.89
N VAL A 128 13.81 16.46 2.00
CA VAL A 128 12.91 17.56 2.34
C VAL A 128 13.70 18.80 2.73
N GLU A 129 13.15 19.99 2.45
CA GLU A 129 13.69 21.24 2.98
C GLU A 129 13.19 21.44 4.42
N SER A 130 14.11 21.56 5.38
CA SER A 130 13.76 21.73 6.79
C SER A 130 14.05 23.14 7.30
N LEU A 131 13.09 23.69 8.03
CA LEU A 131 13.24 24.95 8.77
C LEU A 131 14.00 24.74 10.09
N LYS A 132 13.85 23.56 10.71
CA LYS A 132 14.43 23.21 12.00
C LYS A 132 14.41 21.70 12.20
N ASP A 133 15.54 21.16 12.64
CA ASP A 133 15.64 19.76 13.04
C ASP A 133 15.51 19.62 14.57
N VAL A 134 14.75 18.62 15.02
CA VAL A 134 14.66 18.20 16.42
C VAL A 134 15.13 16.76 16.54
N ALA A 135 16.14 16.52 17.36
CA ALA A 135 16.66 15.17 17.57
C ALA A 135 15.61 14.28 18.25
N VAL A 136 15.42 13.09 17.72
CA VAL A 136 14.61 12.02 18.32
C VAL A 136 15.57 10.97 18.84
N VAL A 137 15.37 10.51 20.09
CA VAL A 137 16.24 9.48 20.65
C VAL A 137 15.94 8.16 19.95
N ASP A 138 16.98 7.51 19.42
CA ASP A 138 16.81 6.20 18.81
C ASP A 138 16.32 5.19 19.85
N ALA A 139 15.26 4.45 19.52
CA ALA A 139 14.67 3.41 20.36
C ALA A 139 15.66 2.37 20.88
N ILE A 140 16.75 2.08 20.15
CA ILE A 140 17.78 1.14 20.65
C ILE A 140 18.46 1.62 21.93
N ASN A 141 18.42 2.93 22.19
CA ASN A 141 19.02 3.56 23.36
C ASN A 141 18.01 3.83 24.48
N LEU A 142 16.76 3.36 24.36
CA LEU A 142 15.70 3.60 25.34
C LEU A 142 15.36 2.33 26.12
N GLY A 143 15.64 2.35 27.42
CA GLY A 143 15.23 1.33 28.37
C GLY A 143 13.91 1.67 29.05
N ILE A 144 13.43 0.76 29.90
CA ILE A 144 12.15 0.91 30.61
C ILE A 144 12.18 2.14 31.55
N ASP A 145 13.31 2.40 32.19
CA ASP A 145 13.43 3.48 33.16
C ASP A 145 13.40 4.85 32.46
N GLU A 146 14.07 5.01 31.32
CA GLU A 146 13.99 6.23 30.51
C GLU A 146 12.55 6.50 30.06
N LEU A 147 11.84 5.47 29.61
CA LEU A 147 10.47 5.59 29.13
C LEU A 147 9.48 5.95 30.23
N ARG A 148 9.68 5.46 31.45
CA ARG A 148 8.81 5.81 32.60
C ARG A 148 8.95 7.26 33.04
N ASN A 149 10.10 7.87 32.79
CA ASN A 149 10.42 9.21 33.28
C ASN A 149 10.32 10.31 32.22
N SER A 150 10.02 9.97 30.95
CA SER A 150 9.99 10.94 29.86
C SER A 150 8.98 10.55 28.78
N VAL A 151 7.91 11.35 28.70
CA VAL A 151 6.90 11.24 27.63
C VAL A 151 7.50 11.58 26.25
N PHE A 152 8.51 12.46 26.19
CA PHE A 152 9.26 12.68 24.95
C PHE A 152 10.03 11.43 24.50
N TYR A 153 10.55 10.62 25.43
CA TYR A 153 11.20 9.36 25.10
C TYR A 153 10.20 8.28 24.71
N GLN A 154 9.00 8.26 25.29
CA GLN A 154 7.90 7.42 24.81
C GLN A 154 7.52 7.76 23.37
N PHE A 155 7.39 9.05 23.05
CA PHE A 155 7.17 9.52 21.68
C PHE A 155 8.31 9.12 20.74
N SER A 156 9.55 9.28 21.19
CA SER A 156 10.75 8.88 20.45
C SER A 156 10.78 7.37 20.17
N LEU A 157 10.41 6.55 21.15
CA LEU A 157 10.27 5.10 21.00
C LEU A 157 9.23 4.76 19.94
N ILE A 158 8.06 5.39 19.96
CA ILE A 158 6.98 5.10 19.00
C ILE A 158 7.45 5.40 17.57
N LEU A 159 8.10 6.55 17.34
CA LEU A 159 8.59 6.95 16.03
C LEU A 159 9.82 6.14 15.60
N SER A 160 10.93 6.23 16.33
CA SER A 160 12.18 5.54 15.95
C SER A 160 12.01 4.02 16.02
N GLY A 161 11.26 3.51 17.00
CA GLY A 161 10.96 2.08 17.13
C GLY A 161 10.16 1.52 15.97
N THR A 162 9.45 2.35 15.19
CA THR A 162 8.72 1.93 13.99
C THR A 162 9.47 2.26 12.70
N PHE A 163 9.91 3.51 12.55
CA PHE A 163 10.41 4.05 11.30
C PHE A 163 11.93 4.20 11.25
N GLY A 164 12.61 4.12 12.40
CA GLY A 164 14.05 4.34 12.52
C GLY A 164 14.87 3.28 11.80
N ALA A 165 16.01 3.72 11.25
CA ALA A 165 16.98 2.83 10.64
C ALA A 165 17.56 1.84 11.67
N ARG A 166 17.66 0.56 11.29
CA ARG A 166 18.30 -0.51 12.07
C ARG A 166 19.56 -1.03 11.40
N LEU A 167 19.56 -1.03 10.07
CA LEU A 167 20.73 -1.31 9.26
C LEU A 167 20.69 -0.42 8.02
N HIS A 168 21.81 0.18 7.69
CA HIS A 168 22.03 0.86 6.42
C HIS A 168 23.09 0.10 5.65
N GLN A 169 22.69 -0.48 4.53
CA GLN A 169 23.57 -1.25 3.66
C GLN A 169 23.84 -0.42 2.39
N PRO A 170 25.09 -0.01 2.14
CA PRO A 170 25.42 0.73 0.94
C PRO A 170 25.22 -0.14 -0.30
N GLY A 171 24.97 0.50 -1.43
CA GLY A 171 24.97 -0.20 -2.72
C GLY A 171 26.34 -0.81 -3.02
N TYR A 172 26.34 -1.96 -3.68
CA TYR A 172 27.57 -2.58 -4.19
C TYR A 172 27.31 -3.28 -5.52
N TYR A 173 28.37 -3.39 -6.32
CA TYR A 173 28.36 -4.12 -7.58
C TYR A 173 29.31 -5.32 -7.47
N ASP A 174 28.81 -6.50 -7.82
CA ASP A 174 29.60 -7.71 -8.01
C ASP A 174 29.73 -7.99 -9.51
N GLY A 175 30.94 -7.77 -10.03
CA GLY A 175 31.26 -7.94 -11.43
C GLY A 175 31.39 -9.40 -11.90
N GLU A 176 31.52 -10.37 -10.99
CA GLU A 176 31.58 -11.79 -11.37
C GLU A 176 30.20 -12.31 -11.79
N HIS A 177 29.15 -11.84 -11.10
CA HIS A 177 27.76 -12.27 -11.34
C HIS A 177 26.89 -11.20 -11.99
N ASP A 178 27.48 -10.05 -12.39
CA ASP A 178 26.78 -8.86 -12.88
C ASP A 178 25.64 -8.41 -11.94
N TYR A 179 25.87 -8.54 -10.63
CA TYR A 179 24.86 -8.30 -9.61
C TYR A 179 24.98 -6.89 -9.04
N HIS A 180 23.89 -6.13 -9.13
CA HIS A 180 23.77 -4.80 -8.55
C HIS A 180 22.91 -4.85 -7.29
N GLN A 181 23.54 -4.80 -6.12
CA GLN A 181 22.86 -4.48 -4.89
C GLN A 181 22.70 -2.97 -4.80
N VAL A 182 21.46 -2.52 -4.81
CA VAL A 182 21.09 -1.13 -4.55
C VAL A 182 21.19 -0.83 -3.07
N GLU A 183 21.27 0.45 -2.71
CA GLU A 183 21.24 0.89 -1.32
C GLU A 183 19.97 0.40 -0.62
N LEU A 184 20.11 -0.10 0.61
CA LEU A 184 19.01 -0.61 1.42
C LEU A 184 19.04 0.00 2.81
N LEU A 185 17.85 0.36 3.28
CA LEU A 185 17.58 0.58 4.69
C LEU A 185 16.84 -0.65 5.23
N ARG A 186 17.11 -1.06 6.46
CA ARG A 186 16.26 -1.99 7.19
C ARG A 186 15.68 -1.28 8.39
N LYS A 187 14.38 -1.40 8.58
CA LYS A 187 13.64 -0.89 9.75
C LYS A 187 13.21 -2.06 10.64
N SER A 188 12.61 -1.77 11.79
CA SER A 188 12.03 -2.79 12.69
C SER A 188 10.82 -3.50 12.08
N ILE A 189 10.06 -2.78 11.26
CA ILE A 189 8.96 -3.33 10.46
C ILE A 189 9.49 -4.05 9.22
N PRO A 190 8.85 -5.15 8.77
CA PRO A 190 9.24 -5.82 7.53
C PRO A 190 8.81 -5.00 6.31
N SER A 191 9.55 -5.17 5.20
CA SER A 191 9.22 -4.56 3.91
C SER A 191 9.61 -5.45 2.75
N GLY A 192 8.75 -5.52 1.73
CA GLY A 192 9.03 -6.29 0.52
C GLY A 192 10.32 -5.84 -0.15
N GLY A 193 11.33 -6.71 -0.21
CA GLY A 193 12.64 -6.38 -0.81
C GLY A 193 13.43 -5.32 -0.04
N ALA A 194 13.11 -5.08 1.23
CA ALA A 194 13.70 -4.03 2.07
C ALA A 194 13.60 -2.62 1.44
N ARG A 195 12.47 -2.33 0.79
CA ARG A 195 12.25 -1.06 0.07
C ARG A 195 11.74 0.07 0.95
N HIS A 196 11.03 -0.27 2.02
CA HIS A 196 10.46 0.67 3.00
C HIS A 196 9.84 1.93 2.34
N PRO A 197 8.85 1.75 1.45
CA PRO A 197 8.15 2.88 0.82
C PRO A 197 7.44 3.76 1.85
N THR A 198 7.03 3.25 3.02
CA THR A 198 6.29 4.05 3.99
C THR A 198 7.19 5.05 4.72
N GLU A 199 6.77 6.31 4.62
CA GLU A 199 7.33 7.51 5.22
C GLU A 199 6.36 8.09 6.25
N CYS A 200 6.90 8.70 7.30
CA CYS A 200 6.11 9.23 8.41
C CYS A 200 6.18 10.76 8.45
N PHE A 201 5.08 11.40 8.11
CA PHE A 201 4.83 12.79 8.41
C PHE A 201 4.12 12.88 9.77
N VAL A 202 4.49 13.88 10.55
CA VAL A 202 4.11 14.05 11.94
C VAL A 202 3.57 15.45 12.13
N GLU A 203 2.27 15.57 12.31
CA GLU A 203 1.61 16.82 12.67
C GLU A 203 1.53 16.94 14.18
N ILE A 204 2.30 17.85 14.76
CA ILE A 204 2.21 18.19 16.18
C ILE A 204 1.10 19.22 16.34
N HIS A 205 -0.05 18.82 16.89
CA HIS A 205 -1.14 19.73 17.24
C HIS A 205 -0.95 20.29 18.65
N ARG A 206 -0.50 19.44 19.57
CA ARG A 206 -0.19 19.82 20.95
C ARG A 206 1.00 19.01 21.45
N SER A 207 1.94 19.69 22.10
CA SER A 207 3.07 19.07 22.81
C SER A 207 3.60 20.07 23.85
N PRO A 208 4.04 19.62 25.04
CA PRO A 208 4.74 20.48 25.99
C PRO A 208 6.17 20.85 25.56
N THR A 209 6.74 20.16 24.56
CA THR A 209 8.17 20.27 24.21
C THR A 209 8.46 20.54 22.74
N LEU A 210 7.52 20.24 21.85
CA LEU A 210 7.64 20.47 20.41
C LEU A 210 6.71 21.59 19.96
N GLU A 211 7.19 22.36 18.99
CA GLU A 211 6.41 23.41 18.36
C GLU A 211 5.30 22.79 17.49
N THR A 212 4.12 23.42 17.49
CA THR A 212 3.04 23.05 16.59
C THR A 212 3.48 23.18 15.13
N GLY A 213 3.20 22.17 14.32
CA GLY A 213 3.59 22.17 12.90
C GLY A 213 3.65 20.79 12.28
N ILE A 214 4.03 20.74 11.00
CA ILE A 214 4.22 19.52 10.22
C ILE A 214 5.71 19.19 10.18
N TYR A 215 6.04 17.97 10.55
CA TYR A 215 7.39 17.44 10.53
C TYR A 215 7.46 16.22 9.62
N TYR A 216 8.63 15.97 9.07
CA TYR A 216 9.00 14.68 8.49
C TYR A 216 9.98 13.97 9.43
N PHE A 217 9.74 12.70 9.73
CA PHE A 217 10.70 11.90 10.49
C PHE A 217 11.75 11.31 9.54
N SER A 218 13.00 11.80 9.63
CA SER A 218 14.12 11.24 8.85
C SER A 218 14.65 9.96 9.50
N PRO A 219 14.49 8.78 8.85
CA PRO A 219 14.91 7.50 9.41
C PRO A 219 16.41 7.37 9.65
N THR A 220 17.24 7.92 8.76
CA THR A 220 18.70 7.74 8.80
C THR A 220 19.35 8.61 9.87
N LYS A 221 18.80 9.82 10.07
CA LYS A 221 19.31 10.81 11.04
C LYS A 221 18.64 10.69 12.41
N SER A 222 17.49 10.01 12.52
CA SER A 222 16.63 10.01 13.70
C SER A 222 16.29 11.42 14.18
N VAL A 223 15.80 12.25 13.25
CA VAL A 223 15.37 13.62 13.54
C VAL A 223 13.97 13.89 13.00
N LEU A 224 13.25 14.79 13.66
CA LEU A 224 12.05 15.43 13.12
C LEU A 224 12.45 16.71 12.42
N GLN A 225 12.20 16.77 11.13
CA GLN A 225 12.50 17.90 10.26
C GLN A 225 11.24 18.75 10.10
N LEU A 226 11.22 19.95 10.68
CA LEU A 226 10.08 20.87 10.58
C LEU A 226 9.95 21.38 9.13
N LEU A 227 8.81 21.12 8.51
CA LEU A 227 8.48 21.55 7.15
C LEU A 227 7.72 22.87 7.14
N GLY A 228 6.90 23.12 8.17
CA GLY A 228 6.12 24.35 8.30
C GLY A 228 5.25 24.36 9.55
N GLY A 229 4.95 25.56 10.06
CA GLY A 229 4.12 25.75 11.26
C GLY A 229 2.61 25.73 11.01
N ALA A 230 2.17 25.79 9.75
CA ALA A 230 0.75 25.77 9.39
C ALA A 230 0.26 24.32 9.29
N LEU A 231 -0.71 23.95 10.14
CA LEU A 231 -1.36 22.65 10.09
C LEU A 231 -2.49 22.63 9.04
N PRO A 232 -2.68 21.52 8.31
CA PRO A 232 -3.78 21.39 7.38
C PRO A 232 -5.11 21.27 8.13
N VAL A 233 -6.22 21.56 7.45
CA VAL A 233 -7.55 21.26 7.98
C VAL A 233 -7.68 19.76 8.17
N SER A 234 -7.93 19.35 9.41
CA SER A 234 -8.02 17.95 9.80
C SER A 234 -9.46 17.50 9.89
N SER A 235 -9.79 16.33 9.33
CA SER A 235 -11.05 15.64 9.60
C SER A 235 -11.19 15.15 11.05
N ASP A 236 -10.10 15.18 11.82
CA ASP A 236 -10.09 14.88 13.26
C ASP A 236 -10.19 16.15 14.12
N ALA A 237 -10.48 17.32 13.55
CA ALA A 237 -10.43 18.61 14.25
C ALA A 237 -11.27 18.65 15.54
N GLU A 238 -12.47 18.08 15.53
CA GLU A 238 -13.32 18.01 16.74
C GLU A 238 -12.67 17.15 17.84
N ARG A 239 -12.13 15.99 17.47
CA ARG A 239 -11.45 15.09 18.41
C ARG A 239 -10.16 15.71 18.95
N ILE A 240 -9.39 16.39 18.09
CA ILE A 240 -8.20 17.14 18.51
C ILE A 240 -8.58 18.25 19.49
N ALA A 241 -9.65 19.01 19.20
CA ALA A 241 -10.08 20.13 20.03
C ALA A 241 -10.59 19.69 21.41
N THR A 242 -11.24 18.52 21.48
CA THR A 242 -11.82 17.96 22.72
C THR A 242 -10.89 17.01 23.45
N SER A 243 -9.70 16.71 22.90
CA SER A 243 -8.70 15.87 23.57
C SER A 243 -8.14 16.57 24.80
N GLU A 244 -8.10 15.84 25.92
CA GLU A 244 -7.49 16.25 27.19
C GLU A 244 -6.02 15.79 27.29
N ALA A 245 -5.45 15.21 26.23
CA ALA A 245 -4.06 14.76 26.21
C ALA A 245 -3.07 15.93 26.16
N ASP A 246 -1.89 15.76 26.77
CA ASP A 246 -0.79 16.72 26.69
C ASP A 246 -0.13 16.70 25.31
N TRP A 247 -0.05 15.51 24.73
CA TRP A 247 0.43 15.25 23.38
C TRP A 247 -0.74 14.88 22.50
N VAL A 248 -0.94 15.67 21.43
CA VAL A 248 -1.91 15.38 20.38
C VAL A 248 -1.17 15.46 19.05
N VAL A 249 -0.97 14.31 18.44
CA VAL A 249 -0.13 14.15 17.24
C VAL A 249 -0.92 13.41 16.18
N ARG A 250 -0.92 13.89 14.93
CA ARG A 250 -1.39 13.09 13.80
C ARG A 250 -0.19 12.54 13.04
N LEU A 251 -0.18 11.23 12.85
CA LEU A 251 0.78 10.54 12.01
C LEU A 251 0.15 10.29 10.66
N VAL A 252 0.75 10.83 9.61
CA VAL A 252 0.32 10.64 8.22
C VAL A 252 1.35 9.78 7.52
N LEU A 253 0.95 8.55 7.21
CA LEU A 253 1.82 7.55 6.60
C LEU A 253 1.67 7.62 5.09
N CYS A 254 2.68 8.20 4.44
CA CYS A 254 2.74 8.35 3.00
C CYS A 254 3.65 7.27 2.40
N SER A 255 3.37 6.81 1.18
CA SER A 255 4.17 5.77 0.55
C SER A 255 4.88 6.27 -0.70
N ALA A 256 6.21 6.23 -0.71
CA ALA A 256 7.03 6.53 -1.88
C ALA A 256 6.89 5.39 -2.91
N VAL A 257 5.86 5.47 -3.74
CA VAL A 257 5.39 4.43 -4.68
C VAL A 257 6.54 3.92 -5.56
N ARG A 258 7.43 4.83 -6.00
CA ARG A 258 8.57 4.51 -6.86
C ARG A 258 9.53 3.49 -6.25
N ARG A 259 9.72 3.45 -4.92
CA ARG A 259 10.61 2.48 -4.26
C ARG A 259 10.15 1.04 -4.45
N SER A 260 8.85 0.80 -4.27
CA SER A 260 8.27 -0.51 -4.54
C SER A 260 8.21 -0.79 -6.03
N MET A 261 7.80 0.20 -6.86
CA MET A 261 7.71 0.02 -8.31
C MET A 261 9.06 -0.30 -8.96
N PHE A 262 10.16 0.22 -8.42
CA PHE A 262 11.48 -0.09 -8.96
C PHE A 262 11.79 -1.59 -8.86
N ARG A 263 11.44 -2.22 -7.74
CA ARG A 263 11.63 -3.67 -7.52
C ARG A 263 10.54 -4.50 -8.19
N TYR A 264 9.31 -4.04 -8.11
CA TYR A 264 8.13 -4.73 -8.58
C TYR A 264 7.53 -3.85 -9.69
N ARG A 265 7.86 -4.13 -10.95
CA ARG A 265 7.30 -3.39 -12.12
C ARG A 265 6.02 -4.06 -12.64
N ASP A 266 5.25 -4.66 -11.74
CA ASP A 266 4.01 -5.35 -12.07
C ASP A 266 2.78 -4.73 -11.40
N PRO A 267 1.57 -5.01 -11.91
CA PRO A 267 0.35 -4.41 -11.35
C PRO A 267 0.08 -4.78 -9.88
N ARG A 268 0.66 -5.85 -9.32
CA ARG A 268 0.44 -6.26 -7.90
C ARG A 268 1.32 -5.49 -6.92
N SER A 269 2.27 -4.71 -7.38
CA SER A 269 3.22 -3.93 -6.56
C SER A 269 2.53 -2.98 -5.59
N PHE A 270 1.32 -2.54 -5.92
CA PHE A 270 0.47 -1.77 -5.02
C PHE A 270 0.21 -2.49 -3.67
N ARG A 271 0.12 -3.83 -3.67
CA ARG A 271 -0.07 -4.62 -2.43
C ARG A 271 1.09 -4.45 -1.47
N ALA A 272 2.32 -4.35 -2.00
CA ALA A 272 3.49 -4.17 -1.16
C ALA A 272 3.42 -2.84 -0.39
N LEU A 273 2.88 -1.78 -1.01
CA LEU A 273 2.68 -0.48 -0.34
C LEU A 273 1.68 -0.57 0.82
N LEU A 274 0.55 -1.25 0.58
CA LEU A 274 -0.49 -1.43 1.60
C LEU A 274 -0.01 -2.28 2.77
N VAL A 275 0.73 -3.36 2.47
CA VAL A 275 1.31 -4.26 3.49
C VAL A 275 2.38 -3.54 4.30
N ASP A 276 3.25 -2.76 3.67
CA ASP A 276 4.29 -1.94 4.35
C ASP A 276 3.64 -0.93 5.31
N THR A 277 2.65 -0.19 4.82
CA THR A 277 1.91 0.79 5.63
C THR A 277 1.17 0.12 6.79
N GLY A 278 0.54 -1.03 6.55
CA GLY A 278 -0.16 -1.79 7.60
C GLY A 278 0.78 -2.31 8.68
N HIS A 279 2.00 -2.75 8.33
CA HIS A 279 3.02 -3.12 9.30
C HIS A 279 3.47 -1.92 10.14
N ALA A 280 3.69 -0.76 9.51
CA ALA A 280 4.01 0.47 10.21
C ALA A 280 2.92 0.87 11.21
N ASP A 281 1.67 0.94 10.74
CA ASP A 281 0.50 1.33 11.53
C ASP A 281 0.30 0.41 12.75
N ALA A 282 0.40 -0.91 12.55
CA ALA A 282 0.30 -1.89 13.62
C ALA A 282 1.46 -1.77 14.64
N GLN A 283 2.67 -1.47 14.18
CA GLN A 283 3.82 -1.28 15.06
C GLN A 283 3.69 0.01 15.90
N VAL A 284 3.18 1.10 15.30
CA VAL A 284 2.81 2.32 16.05
C VAL A 284 1.78 1.99 17.11
N ALA A 285 0.70 1.29 16.76
CA ALA A 285 -0.35 0.92 17.71
C ALA A 285 0.19 0.11 18.89
N ALA A 286 1.06 -0.87 18.61
CA ALA A 286 1.67 -1.72 19.64
C ALA A 286 2.58 -0.91 20.58
N LEU A 287 3.44 -0.04 20.04
CA LEU A 287 4.35 0.78 20.85
C LEU A 287 3.60 1.88 21.62
N ALA A 288 2.57 2.48 21.02
CA ALA A 288 1.69 3.42 21.70
C ALA A 288 1.01 2.75 22.90
N SER A 289 0.42 1.57 22.70
CA SER A 289 -0.18 0.80 23.79
C SER A 289 0.84 0.44 24.87
N TYR A 290 2.07 0.09 24.50
CA TYR A 290 3.14 -0.19 25.46
C TYR A 290 3.51 1.04 26.31
N CYS A 291 3.51 2.23 25.70
CA CYS A 291 3.71 3.50 26.39
C CYS A 291 2.48 4.02 27.14
N ASN A 292 1.35 3.29 27.16
CA ASN A 292 0.04 3.77 27.63
C ASN A 292 -0.49 5.01 26.90
N TRP A 293 -0.10 5.18 25.65
CA TRP A 293 -0.67 6.19 24.75
C TRP A 293 -1.85 5.58 23.99
N HIS A 294 -2.80 6.44 23.62
CA HIS A 294 -3.92 6.05 22.81
C HIS A 294 -3.62 6.33 21.34
N TYR A 295 -3.79 5.32 20.49
CA TYR A 295 -3.61 5.44 19.05
C TYR A 295 -4.83 4.88 18.32
N THR A 296 -5.38 5.67 17.40
CA THR A 296 -6.42 5.21 16.46
C THR A 296 -6.06 5.66 15.07
N SER A 297 -6.06 4.72 14.13
CA SER A 297 -5.79 4.96 12.72
C SER A 297 -7.00 4.66 11.85
N ARG A 298 -6.98 5.23 10.65
CA ARG A 298 -7.86 4.85 9.55
C ARG A 298 -7.06 4.76 8.26
N PHE A 299 -7.45 3.80 7.43
CA PHE A 299 -6.99 3.76 6.06
C PHE A 299 -7.57 4.94 5.27
N VAL A 300 -6.73 5.58 4.47
CA VAL A 300 -7.12 6.66 3.56
C VAL A 300 -6.45 6.46 2.20
N VAL A 301 -6.88 7.20 1.19
CA VAL A 301 -6.13 7.36 -0.06
C VAL A 301 -6.16 8.85 -0.39
N ASP A 302 -5.06 9.53 -0.12
CA ASP A 302 -4.92 10.97 -0.35
C ASP A 302 -3.60 11.26 -1.06
N PHE A 303 -3.69 11.66 -2.33
CA PHE A 303 -2.54 12.01 -3.17
C PHE A 303 -2.10 13.46 -2.99
N GLU A 304 -2.90 14.31 -2.35
CA GLU A 304 -2.63 15.74 -2.26
C GLU A 304 -1.85 16.11 -0.99
N TYR A 305 -1.96 15.31 0.08
CA TYR A 305 -1.30 15.62 1.37
C TYR A 305 0.18 15.99 1.23
N ALA A 306 0.96 15.16 0.55
CA ALA A 306 2.43 15.28 0.54
C ALA A 306 2.99 16.07 -0.65
N LYS A 307 2.13 16.53 -1.57
CA LYS A 307 2.45 17.07 -2.90
C LYS A 307 3.40 18.28 -2.93
N ASN A 308 3.55 18.95 -1.79
CA ASN A 308 4.35 20.18 -1.67
C ASN A 308 5.52 20.03 -0.68
N PHE A 309 5.82 18.82 -0.19
CA PHE A 309 6.89 18.62 0.81
C PHE A 309 8.23 18.19 0.19
N THR A 310 8.21 17.64 -1.02
CA THR A 310 9.41 17.10 -1.69
C THR A 310 9.19 17.00 -3.19
N ASP A 311 10.25 17.08 -3.99
CA ASP A 311 10.17 16.89 -5.45
C ASP A 311 9.65 15.49 -5.81
N GLU A 312 9.87 14.48 -4.96
CA GLU A 312 9.35 13.11 -5.18
C GLU A 312 7.81 13.03 -5.12
N SER A 313 7.15 14.07 -4.61
CA SER A 313 5.70 14.13 -4.46
C SER A 313 4.95 14.68 -5.68
N SER A 314 5.66 15.25 -6.67
CA SER A 314 5.05 15.92 -7.83
C SER A 314 4.39 14.97 -8.85
N ASP A 315 4.77 13.68 -8.84
CA ASP A 315 4.37 12.69 -9.86
C ASP A 315 3.36 11.65 -9.32
N ASP A 316 2.43 12.05 -8.45
CA ASP A 316 1.50 11.15 -7.72
C ASP A 316 2.23 10.05 -6.90
N GLY A 317 3.50 10.28 -6.60
CA GLY A 317 4.42 9.26 -6.08
C GLY A 317 4.37 9.05 -4.57
N LEU A 318 3.59 9.84 -3.83
CA LEU A 318 3.63 9.88 -2.37
C LEU A 318 2.23 9.93 -1.68
N PRO A 319 1.27 9.06 -2.05
CA PRO A 319 -0.06 9.04 -1.43
C PRO A 319 0.01 8.69 0.07
N ALA A 320 -0.81 9.35 0.88
CA ALA A 320 -1.13 8.93 2.23
C ALA A 320 -2.05 7.72 2.20
N PHE A 321 -1.67 6.66 2.93
CA PHE A 321 -2.46 5.43 3.07
C PHE A 321 -2.98 5.20 4.49
N SER A 322 -2.38 5.82 5.50
CA SER A 322 -2.92 5.82 6.86
C SER A 322 -2.81 7.21 7.47
N ILE A 323 -3.85 7.59 8.21
CA ILE A 323 -3.81 8.72 9.13
C ILE A 323 -4.18 8.19 10.50
N GLY A 324 -3.30 8.39 11.47
CA GLY A 324 -3.54 8.03 12.86
C GLY A 324 -3.45 9.21 13.80
N LEU A 325 -4.36 9.26 14.77
CA LEU A 325 -4.30 10.18 15.89
C LEU A 325 -3.65 9.46 17.08
N LEU A 326 -2.57 10.05 17.58
CA LEU A 326 -1.76 9.59 18.68
C LEU A 326 -1.89 10.60 19.84
N GLU A 327 -2.36 10.11 20.98
CA GLU A 327 -2.66 10.90 22.18
C GLU A 327 -1.85 10.36 23.37
N GLY A 328 -1.12 11.25 24.05
CA GLY A 328 -0.23 10.92 25.16
C GLY A 328 -0.41 11.83 26.36
N TRP A 329 -0.32 11.26 27.56
CA TRP A 329 -0.49 11.95 28.84
C TRP A 329 0.80 11.90 29.66
N ASN A 330 1.12 12.98 30.36
CA ASN A 330 2.20 13.03 31.35
C ASN A 330 1.79 12.45 32.71
#